data_AF-A0A7S3NEJ6-F1
#
_entry.id   AF-A0A7S3NEJ6-F1
#
_cell.length_a   1.000
_cell.length_b   1.000
_cell.length_c   1.000
_cell.angle_alpha   90.00
_cell.angle_beta   90.00
_cell.angle_gamma   90.00
#
_symmetry.space_group_name_H-M   'P 1'
#
loop_
_entity.id
_entity.type
_entity.pdbx_description
1 polymer ?
#
loop_
_entity_poly.entity_id
_entity_poly.type
_entity_poly.pdbx_seq_one_letter_code
_entity_poly.pdbx_strand_id
1 'polypeptide(L)'
;MIIKFFEGLEKYGIKFESSQKRMLVTPGNTLVLGRSGTGKTTVSAFKMLAIDLLFKTYSKMSLTDCKKVVLEPEDLTRYKGCGIVFCTASPVLTNEVRRFYKELELIIKEHLQKKHDARERARKQKLALEESKDCPTQPSILKNLPKEDSKDKNSDDDLNDEYDDLQDEETKHLQESIKLVLESTEQDVKDELEEESQLKIPLSISKLNHEHFPCFLTVKKLVYMLDASSYFPFFSRSKDGSIYGMGSSAEWHNENKQGAFMINQYHKDAYDFGKKLKKLGRKIVLADEIDDDEKIRILREQGI
;
A
#
# COMPACT_ATOMS: atom_id res chain seq x y z
N MET A 1 3.33 17.51 -7.57
CA MET A 1 2.17 16.66 -7.94
C MET A 1 1.39 16.24 -6.69
N ILE A 2 2.02 15.56 -5.72
CA ILE A 2 1.38 15.14 -4.45
C ILE A 2 0.72 16.29 -3.68
N ILE A 3 1.37 17.46 -3.59
CA ILE A 3 0.81 18.64 -2.91
C ILE A 3 -0.52 19.08 -3.55
N LYS A 4 -0.55 19.27 -4.87
CA LYS A 4 -1.76 19.65 -5.61
C LYS A 4 -2.90 18.64 -5.45
N PHE A 5 -2.56 17.35 -5.35
CA PHE A 5 -3.54 16.31 -5.05
C PHE A 5 -4.16 16.51 -3.66
N PHE A 6 -3.35 16.75 -2.63
CA PHE A 6 -3.85 17.01 -1.28
C PHE A 6 -4.57 18.35 -1.14
N GLU A 7 -4.15 19.40 -1.86
CA GLU A 7 -4.88 20.66 -1.95
C GLU A 7 -6.26 20.47 -2.60
N GLY A 8 -6.35 19.57 -3.59
CA GLY A 8 -7.64 19.11 -4.12
C GLY A 8 -8.47 18.39 -3.05
N LEU A 9 -7.84 17.55 -2.21
CA LEU A 9 -8.52 16.88 -1.09
C LEU A 9 -9.03 17.84 0.00
N GLU A 10 -8.36 18.98 0.20
CA GLU A 10 -8.81 20.02 1.15
C GLU A 10 -10.15 20.63 0.74
N LYS A 11 -10.48 20.68 -0.57
CA LYS A 11 -11.81 21.08 -1.03
C LYS A 11 -12.90 20.17 -0.48
N TYR A 12 -12.58 18.89 -0.27
CA TYR A 12 -13.47 17.90 0.33
C TYR A 12 -13.38 17.87 1.86
N GLY A 13 -12.95 18.98 2.47
CA GLY A 13 -12.93 19.25 3.90
C GLY A 13 -11.97 18.40 4.72
N ILE A 14 -11.09 17.64 4.06
CA ILE A 14 -9.93 17.05 4.72
C ILE A 14 -8.91 18.15 4.96
N LYS A 15 -8.98 18.79 6.12
CA LYS A 15 -8.01 19.82 6.51
C LYS A 15 -6.81 19.18 7.17
N PHE A 16 -5.63 19.39 6.59
CA PHE A 16 -4.37 18.98 7.19
C PHE A 16 -3.73 20.15 7.94
N GLU A 17 -3.29 19.90 9.17
CA GLU A 17 -2.43 20.84 9.89
C GLU A 17 -1.09 21.01 9.17
N SER A 18 -0.41 22.14 9.37
CA SER A 18 0.91 22.39 8.77
C SER A 18 1.95 21.30 9.09
N SER A 19 1.85 20.67 10.27
CA SER A 19 2.68 19.53 10.68
C SER A 19 2.42 18.28 9.82
N GLN A 20 1.14 17.99 9.57
CA GLN A 20 0.66 16.87 8.76
C GLN A 20 1.00 17.07 7.28
N LYS A 21 0.81 18.29 6.75
CA LYS A 21 1.21 18.64 5.37
C LYS A 21 2.70 18.40 5.15
N ARG A 22 3.56 18.84 6.09
CA ARG A 22 5.00 18.57 6.03
C ARG A 22 5.28 17.07 5.95
N MET A 23 4.62 16.27 6.78
CA MET A 23 4.81 14.83 6.83
C MET A 23 4.41 14.10 5.53
N LEU A 24 3.32 14.55 4.89
CA LEU A 24 2.86 14.03 3.61
C LEU A 24 3.89 14.27 2.50
N VAL A 25 4.51 15.45 2.48
CA VAL A 25 5.42 15.85 1.41
C VAL A 25 6.87 15.42 1.62
N THR A 26 7.26 15.03 2.84
CA THR A 26 8.64 14.60 3.13
C THR A 26 9.00 13.38 2.27
N PRO A 27 10.04 13.49 1.42
CA PRO A 27 10.50 12.37 0.61
C PRO A 27 11.30 11.35 1.42
N GLY A 28 11.35 10.11 0.94
CA GLY A 28 12.18 9.05 1.52
C GLY A 28 11.74 8.57 2.91
N ASN A 29 12.69 7.98 3.64
CA ASN A 29 12.44 7.40 4.96
C ASN A 29 12.20 8.52 5.97
N THR A 30 11.03 8.50 6.62
CA THR A 30 10.62 9.53 7.56
C THR A 30 10.34 8.93 8.93
N LEU A 31 10.98 9.45 9.98
CA LEU A 31 10.63 9.16 11.37
C LEU A 31 9.67 10.24 11.87
N VAL A 32 8.51 9.81 12.36
CA VAL A 32 7.47 10.70 12.85
C VAL A 32 7.26 10.46 14.33
N LEU A 33 7.44 11.51 15.13
CA LEU A 33 7.22 11.46 16.58
C LEU A 33 6.04 12.39 16.92
N GLY A 34 5.11 11.89 17.73
CA GLY A 34 3.95 12.67 18.17
C GLY A 34 3.06 11.88 19.15
N ARG A 35 2.35 12.60 20.03
CA ARG A 35 1.42 12.02 21.00
C ARG A 35 0.25 11.30 20.32
N SER A 36 -0.51 10.50 21.07
CA SER A 36 -1.76 9.92 20.53
C SER A 36 -2.71 11.04 20.07
N GLY A 37 -3.52 10.77 19.04
CA GLY A 37 -4.48 11.74 18.50
C GLY A 37 -3.91 12.80 17.54
N THR A 38 -2.60 12.88 17.31
CA THR A 38 -2.02 13.91 16.41
C THR A 38 -2.13 13.55 14.91
N GLY A 39 -3.03 12.64 14.53
CA GLY A 39 -3.28 12.25 13.13
C GLY A 39 -2.15 11.48 12.42
N LYS A 40 -1.20 10.89 13.15
CA LYS A 40 -0.05 10.16 12.55
C LYS A 40 -0.51 9.04 11.62
N THR A 41 -1.39 8.19 12.13
CA THR A 41 -1.92 7.03 11.41
C THR A 41 -2.67 7.45 10.16
N THR A 42 -3.57 8.44 10.30
CA THR A 42 -4.36 9.02 9.20
C THR A 42 -3.46 9.54 8.09
N VAL A 43 -2.44 10.32 8.43
CA VAL A 43 -1.51 10.87 7.44
C VAL A 43 -0.66 9.78 6.79
N SER A 44 -0.27 8.73 7.51
CA SER A 44 0.40 7.57 6.90
C SER A 44 -0.50 6.88 5.86
N ALA A 45 -1.79 6.70 6.15
CA ALA A 45 -2.75 6.14 5.19
C ALA A 45 -2.93 7.03 3.95
N PHE A 46 -3.05 8.34 4.13
CA PHE A 46 -3.06 9.30 3.01
C PHE A 46 -1.78 9.28 2.19
N LYS A 47 -0.62 9.16 2.85
CA LYS A 47 0.67 9.05 2.16
C LYS A 47 0.76 7.78 1.33
N MET A 48 0.31 6.64 1.87
CA MET A 48 0.23 5.38 1.12
C MET A 48 -0.64 5.53 -0.13
N LEU A 49 -1.83 6.11 0.03
CA LEU A 49 -2.77 6.34 -1.07
C LEU A 49 -2.17 7.23 -2.16
N ALA A 50 -1.50 8.32 -1.77
CA ALA A 50 -0.83 9.20 -2.73
C ALA A 50 0.29 8.49 -3.49
N ILE A 51 1.06 7.62 -2.83
CA ILE A 51 2.10 6.81 -3.48
C ILE A 51 1.46 5.81 -4.45
N ASP A 52 0.38 5.15 -4.05
CA ASP A 52 -0.32 4.19 -4.90
C ASP A 52 -0.92 4.84 -6.15
N LEU A 53 -1.63 5.97 -6.01
CA LEU A 53 -2.16 6.74 -7.14
C LEU A 53 -1.05 7.24 -8.07
N LEU A 54 0.07 7.70 -7.51
CA LEU A 54 1.22 8.12 -8.28
C LEU A 54 1.79 6.96 -9.09
N PHE A 55 1.93 5.78 -8.47
CA PHE A 55 2.38 4.56 -9.15
C PHE A 55 1.44 4.15 -10.29
N LYS A 56 0.12 4.19 -10.07
CA LYS A 56 -0.89 3.90 -11.09
C LYS A 56 -0.81 4.88 -12.26
N THR A 57 -0.62 6.17 -11.97
CA THR A 57 -0.43 7.22 -12.98
C THR A 57 0.82 6.99 -13.82
N TYR A 58 1.96 6.68 -13.18
CA TYR A 58 3.20 6.37 -13.88
C TYR A 58 3.08 5.10 -14.73
N SER A 59 2.40 4.07 -14.22
CA SER A 59 2.16 2.83 -14.96
C SER A 59 1.37 3.08 -16.24
N LYS A 60 0.33 3.92 -16.17
CA LYS A 60 -0.42 4.35 -17.35
C LYS A 60 0.44 5.13 -18.34
N MET A 61 1.23 6.08 -17.83
CA MET A 61 2.14 6.90 -18.64
C MET A 61 3.14 6.05 -19.41
N SER A 62 3.69 5.01 -18.78
CA SER A 62 4.61 4.09 -19.44
C SER A 62 3.95 3.23 -20.52
N LEU A 63 2.64 2.98 -20.44
CA LEU A 63 1.92 2.17 -21.43
C LEU A 63 1.42 2.98 -22.63
N THR A 64 1.09 4.27 -22.43
CA THR A 64 0.50 5.10 -23.49
C THR A 64 1.50 6.00 -24.22
N ASP A 65 2.77 6.04 -23.78
CA ASP A 65 3.82 6.93 -24.30
C ASP A 65 3.39 8.41 -24.41
N CYS A 66 2.53 8.85 -23.49
CA CYS A 66 1.95 10.19 -23.47
C CYS A 66 2.58 11.03 -22.37
N LYS A 67 2.95 12.28 -22.66
CA LYS A 67 3.50 13.22 -21.68
C LYS A 67 2.48 13.69 -20.63
N LYS A 68 1.18 13.65 -20.97
CA LYS A 68 0.07 14.07 -20.12
C LYS A 68 -0.90 12.92 -20.02
N VAL A 69 -1.05 12.37 -18.81
CA VAL A 69 -1.97 11.29 -18.53
C VAL A 69 -3.02 11.78 -17.54
N VAL A 70 -4.28 11.54 -17.88
CA VAL A 70 -5.38 11.65 -16.94
C VAL A 70 -5.67 10.25 -16.40
N LEU A 71 -5.79 10.14 -15.08
CA LEU A 71 -6.26 8.93 -14.43
C LEU A 71 -7.78 8.84 -14.59
N GLU A 72 -8.26 7.70 -15.09
CA GLU A 72 -9.67 7.36 -15.23
C GLU A 72 -10.11 6.42 -14.09
N PRO A 73 -11.43 6.30 -13.82
CA PRO A 73 -11.94 5.45 -12.74
C PRO A 73 -11.49 3.98 -12.85
N GLU A 74 -11.40 3.45 -14.07
CA GLU A 74 -10.98 2.07 -14.35
C GLU A 74 -9.49 1.86 -14.09
N ASP A 75 -8.69 2.93 -14.14
CA ASP A 75 -7.25 2.83 -13.88
C ASP A 75 -6.96 2.47 -12.42
N LEU A 76 -7.85 2.85 -11.49
CA LEU A 76 -7.71 2.50 -10.08
C LEU A 76 -7.76 1.00 -9.83
N THR A 77 -8.49 0.25 -10.66
CA THR A 77 -8.61 -1.21 -10.57
C THR A 77 -7.70 -1.94 -11.56
N ARG A 78 -7.38 -1.32 -12.70
CA ARG A 78 -6.57 -1.92 -13.78
C ARG A 78 -5.10 -2.04 -13.40
N TYR A 79 -4.54 -1.01 -12.77
CA TYR A 79 -3.13 -1.02 -12.42
C TYR A 79 -2.91 -1.70 -11.08
N LYS A 80 -2.00 -2.67 -11.14
CA LYS A 80 -1.47 -3.45 -10.03
C LYS A 80 -0.98 -2.51 -8.92
N GLY A 81 -1.36 -2.75 -7.66
CA GLY A 81 -0.99 -1.88 -6.56
C GLY A 81 0.53 -1.78 -6.37
N CYS A 82 0.99 -0.64 -5.87
CA CYS A 82 2.37 -0.52 -5.39
C CYS A 82 2.55 -1.47 -4.19
N GLY A 83 3.69 -2.17 -4.08
CA GLY A 83 3.98 -3.17 -3.03
C GLY A 83 4.10 -2.59 -1.61
N ILE A 84 3.11 -1.81 -1.18
CA ILE A 84 3.07 -1.04 0.06
C ILE A 84 2.45 -1.90 1.16
N VAL A 85 3.14 -1.97 2.29
CA VAL A 85 2.66 -2.67 3.49
C VAL A 85 2.49 -1.68 4.62
N PHE A 86 1.27 -1.57 5.15
CA PHE A 86 1.01 -0.95 6.45
C PHE A 86 1.18 -1.99 7.55
N CYS A 87 1.94 -1.67 8.59
CA CYS A 87 2.10 -2.55 9.73
C CYS A 87 1.90 -1.85 11.07
N THR A 88 1.24 -2.54 12.00
CA THR A 88 1.04 -2.09 13.39
C THR A 88 0.99 -3.30 14.32
N ALA A 89 1.21 -3.09 15.62
CA ALA A 89 1.10 -4.18 16.59
C ALA A 89 -0.35 -4.58 16.87
N SER A 90 -1.30 -3.65 16.69
CA SER A 90 -2.72 -3.85 17.03
C SER A 90 -3.52 -4.41 15.83
N PRO A 91 -4.20 -5.57 15.97
CA PRO A 91 -5.10 -6.09 14.94
C PRO A 91 -6.25 -5.13 14.64
N VAL A 92 -6.89 -4.57 15.69
CA VAL A 92 -7.99 -3.60 15.57
C VAL A 92 -7.56 -2.40 14.73
N LEU A 93 -6.41 -1.80 15.06
CA LEU A 93 -5.90 -0.67 14.29
C LEU A 93 -5.54 -1.04 12.84
N THR A 94 -5.12 -2.30 12.60
CA THR A 94 -4.86 -2.78 11.23
C THR A 94 -6.14 -2.78 10.40
N ASN A 95 -7.23 -3.29 10.98
CA ASN A 95 -8.54 -3.36 10.34
C ASN A 95 -9.15 -1.97 10.13
N GLU A 96 -9.06 -1.10 11.14
CA GLU A 96 -9.54 0.28 11.08
C GLU A 96 -8.84 1.05 9.95
N VAL A 97 -7.50 0.98 9.88
CA VAL A 97 -6.73 1.66 8.84
C VAL A 97 -7.02 1.08 7.45
N ARG A 98 -7.22 -0.24 7.34
CA ARG A 98 -7.63 -0.89 6.09
C ARG A 98 -9.00 -0.39 5.63
N ARG A 99 -9.98 -0.33 6.53
CA ARG A 99 -11.34 0.15 6.24
C ARG A 99 -11.28 1.61 5.78
N PHE A 100 -10.61 2.46 6.56
CA PHE A 100 -10.39 3.86 6.23
C PHE A 100 -9.76 4.02 4.84
N TYR A 101 -8.73 3.23 4.53
CA TYR A 101 -8.09 3.27 3.22
C TYR A 101 -9.04 2.89 2.07
N LYS A 102 -9.84 1.83 2.23
CA LYS A 102 -10.82 1.41 1.21
C LYS A 102 -11.90 2.46 0.98
N GLU A 103 -12.36 3.11 2.04
CA GLU A 103 -13.32 4.20 1.96
C GLU A 103 -12.72 5.40 1.20
N LEU A 104 -11.45 5.76 1.47
CA LEU A 104 -10.75 6.78 0.68
C LEU A 104 -10.62 6.41 -0.80
N GLU A 105 -10.33 5.14 -1.12
CA GLU A 105 -10.28 4.68 -2.51
C GLU A 105 -11.64 4.81 -3.21
N LEU A 106 -12.73 4.44 -2.52
CA LEU A 106 -14.09 4.58 -3.06
C LEU A 106 -14.42 6.05 -3.35
N ILE A 107 -14.12 6.94 -2.40
CA ILE A 107 -14.29 8.39 -2.53
C ILE A 107 -13.56 8.91 -3.76
N ILE A 108 -12.29 8.53 -3.96
CA ILE A 108 -11.51 8.97 -5.13
C ILE A 108 -12.11 8.40 -6.42
N LYS A 109 -12.53 7.15 -6.42
CA LYS A 109 -13.14 6.51 -7.59
C LYS A 109 -14.41 7.23 -8.01
N GLU A 110 -15.29 7.55 -7.07
CA GLU A 110 -16.51 8.32 -7.34
C GLU A 110 -16.18 9.72 -7.89
N HIS A 111 -15.18 10.40 -7.33
CA HIS A 111 -14.76 11.69 -7.83
C HIS A 111 -14.21 11.62 -9.27
N LEU A 112 -13.37 10.63 -9.57
CA LEU A 112 -12.89 10.40 -10.94
C LEU A 112 -14.05 10.11 -11.90
N GLN A 113 -15.06 9.34 -11.46
CA GLN A 113 -16.21 8.99 -12.29
C GLN A 113 -17.03 10.23 -12.64
N LYS A 114 -17.34 11.07 -11.65
CA LYS A 114 -18.06 12.33 -11.88
C LYS A 114 -17.31 13.25 -12.83
N LYS A 115 -15.98 13.35 -12.66
CA LYS A 115 -15.11 14.16 -13.52
C LYS A 115 -15.06 13.62 -14.95
N HIS A 116 -15.01 12.30 -15.12
CA HIS A 116 -15.10 11.65 -16.43
C HIS A 116 -16.45 11.95 -17.11
N ASP A 117 -17.56 11.77 -16.38
CA ASP A 117 -18.91 12.02 -16.92
C ASP A 117 -19.12 13.48 -17.31
N ALA A 118 -18.61 14.42 -16.50
CA ALA A 118 -18.68 15.86 -16.80
C ALA A 118 -17.94 16.21 -18.10
N ARG A 119 -16.78 15.61 -18.33
CA ARG A 119 -16.00 15.80 -19.57
C ARG A 119 -16.72 15.22 -20.79
N GLU A 120 -17.29 14.03 -20.65
CA GLU A 120 -18.05 13.42 -21.75
C GLU A 120 -19.30 14.25 -22.09
N ARG A 121 -19.99 14.84 -21.11
CA ARG A 121 -21.10 15.77 -21.35
C ARG A 121 -20.65 17.04 -22.08
N ALA A 122 -19.56 17.67 -21.62
CA ALA A 122 -19.00 18.86 -22.25
C ALA A 122 -18.58 18.58 -23.71
N ARG A 123 -17.98 17.40 -23.96
CA ARG A 123 -17.61 16.97 -25.32
C ARG A 123 -18.83 16.81 -26.22
N LYS A 124 -19.90 16.17 -25.74
CA LYS A 124 -21.16 16.00 -26.48
C LYS A 124 -21.84 17.34 -26.78
N GLN A 125 -21.83 18.28 -25.83
CA GLN A 125 -22.40 19.62 -26.03
C GLN A 125 -21.63 20.41 -27.10
N LYS A 126 -20.29 20.34 -27.11
CA LYS A 126 -19.47 20.98 -28.15
C LYS A 126 -19.76 20.44 -29.54
N LEU A 127 -19.82 19.12 -29.69
CA LEU A 127 -20.16 18.47 -30.97
C LEU A 127 -21.56 18.85 -31.46
N ALA A 128 -22.56 18.88 -30.57
CA ALA A 128 -23.91 19.31 -30.92
C ALA A 128 -23.97 20.78 -31.38
N LEU A 129 -23.14 21.65 -30.80
CA LEU A 129 -23.06 23.07 -31.20
C LEU A 129 -22.40 23.22 -32.58
N GLU A 130 -21.41 22.39 -32.89
CA GLU A 130 -20.73 22.35 -34.19
C GLU A 130 -21.65 21.82 -35.29
N GLU A 131 -22.39 20.73 -35.04
CA GLU A 131 -23.38 20.20 -36.00
C GLU A 131 -24.49 21.22 -36.33
N SER A 132 -24.84 22.10 -35.39
CA SER A 132 -25.83 23.16 -35.64
C SER A 132 -25.34 24.27 -36.57
N LYS A 133 -24.01 24.43 -36.74
CA LYS A 133 -23.42 25.47 -37.61
C LYS A 133 -23.40 25.08 -39.09
N ASP A 134 -23.52 23.80 -39.42
CA ASP A 134 -23.47 23.28 -40.79
C ASP A 134 -24.83 23.19 -41.48
N CYS A 135 -25.87 23.84 -40.96
CA CYS A 135 -27.14 23.98 -41.68
C CYS A 135 -27.10 25.21 -42.61
N PRO A 136 -27.03 25.04 -43.95
CA PRO A 136 -26.93 26.14 -44.90
C PRO A 136 -28.31 26.80 -45.07
N THR A 137 -28.70 27.67 -44.14
CA THR A 137 -29.94 28.46 -44.29
C THR A 137 -29.61 29.90 -44.63
N GLN A 138 -29.69 30.17 -45.93
CA GLN A 138 -29.91 31.42 -46.67
C GLN A 138 -29.40 32.78 -46.12
N PRO A 139 -28.76 33.59 -46.99
CA PRO A 139 -28.25 34.91 -46.63
C PRO A 139 -29.39 35.93 -46.53
N SER A 140 -29.91 36.16 -45.33
CA SER A 140 -30.78 37.31 -45.06
C SER A 140 -30.10 38.28 -44.08
N ILE A 141 -29.37 39.24 -44.66
CA ILE A 141 -29.36 40.66 -44.31
C ILE A 141 -29.42 40.97 -42.79
N LEU A 142 -28.25 41.03 -42.15
CA LEU A 142 -28.02 42.00 -41.07
C LEU A 142 -26.52 42.32 -41.00
N LYS A 143 -26.13 43.32 -41.80
CA LYS A 143 -24.93 44.12 -41.57
C LYS A 143 -25.17 44.94 -40.32
N ASN A 144 -24.33 44.74 -39.30
CA ASN A 144 -23.73 45.77 -38.42
C ASN A 144 -23.42 45.17 -37.04
N LEU A 145 -22.24 44.55 -36.90
CA LEU A 145 -21.55 44.47 -35.62
C LEU A 145 -20.06 44.81 -35.79
N PRO A 146 -19.42 45.42 -34.77
CA PRO A 146 -18.07 45.98 -34.88
C PRO A 146 -17.02 44.87 -34.94
N LYS A 147 -15.99 45.08 -35.77
CA LYS A 147 -14.79 44.25 -35.84
C LYS A 147 -13.97 44.46 -34.57
N GLU A 148 -13.85 43.42 -33.75
CA GLU A 148 -12.77 43.32 -32.76
C GLU A 148 -11.64 42.45 -33.31
N ASP A 149 -10.42 42.93 -33.09
CA ASP A 149 -9.18 42.46 -33.70
C ASP A 149 -8.81 41.04 -33.27
N SER A 150 -8.53 40.21 -34.28
CA SER A 150 -8.00 38.85 -34.16
C SER A 150 -6.59 38.88 -33.57
N LYS A 151 -6.45 38.41 -32.34
CA LYS A 151 -5.17 38.03 -31.73
C LYS A 151 -5.13 36.51 -31.61
N ASP A 152 -4.41 35.88 -32.54
CA ASP A 152 -4.02 34.47 -32.48
C ASP A 152 -3.36 34.18 -31.13
N LYS A 153 -4.08 33.49 -30.26
CA LYS A 153 -3.55 32.83 -29.07
C LYS A 153 -3.92 31.36 -29.17
N ASN A 154 -2.90 30.52 -29.25
CA ASN A 154 -3.01 29.07 -29.06
C ASN A 154 -3.82 28.79 -27.78
N SER A 155 -5.07 28.38 -27.96
CA SER A 155 -6.09 28.24 -26.92
C SER A 155 -6.36 26.76 -26.64
N ASP A 156 -5.38 26.05 -26.08
CA ASP A 156 -5.56 24.65 -25.66
C ASP A 156 -5.44 24.46 -24.13
N ASP A 157 -5.20 25.53 -23.36
CA ASP A 157 -5.00 25.44 -21.89
C ASP A 157 -6.14 26.05 -21.03
N ASP A 158 -7.19 26.63 -21.63
CA ASP A 158 -8.25 27.38 -20.91
C ASP A 158 -9.52 26.57 -20.53
N LEU A 159 -9.47 25.24 -20.52
CA LEU A 159 -10.62 24.41 -20.10
C LEU A 159 -10.67 24.13 -18.57
N ASN A 160 -9.88 24.83 -17.76
CA ASN A 160 -9.85 24.61 -16.31
C ASN A 160 -10.70 25.59 -15.49
N ASP A 161 -11.16 26.71 -16.05
CA ASP A 161 -11.78 27.78 -15.26
C ASP A 161 -13.33 27.77 -15.26
N GLU A 162 -13.98 26.88 -16.02
CA GLU A 162 -15.46 26.83 -16.16
C GLU A 162 -16.12 25.71 -15.33
N TYR A 163 -15.54 25.33 -14.18
CA TYR A 163 -16.07 24.27 -13.31
C TYR A 163 -16.24 24.68 -11.84
N ASP A 164 -16.24 25.97 -11.50
CA ASP A 164 -16.30 26.41 -10.09
C ASP A 164 -17.70 26.31 -9.45
N ASP A 165 -18.79 26.53 -10.21
CA ASP A 165 -20.13 26.63 -9.61
C ASP A 165 -20.81 25.29 -9.26
N LEU A 166 -20.29 24.13 -9.72
CA LEU A 166 -20.79 22.80 -9.34
C LEU A 166 -20.05 22.20 -8.12
N GLN A 167 -19.03 22.87 -7.57
CA GLN A 167 -18.15 22.31 -6.54
C GLN A 167 -18.75 22.35 -5.12
N ASP A 168 -19.69 23.25 -4.83
CA ASP A 168 -20.11 23.50 -3.43
C ASP A 168 -21.06 22.45 -2.85
N GLU A 169 -21.93 21.82 -3.64
CA GLU A 169 -22.76 20.69 -3.18
C GLU A 169 -21.99 19.37 -3.21
N GLU A 170 -21.06 19.21 -4.15
CA GLU A 170 -20.24 18.01 -4.30
C GLU A 170 -19.24 17.84 -3.15
N THR A 171 -18.66 18.95 -2.69
CA THR A 171 -17.71 18.95 -1.57
C THR A 171 -18.40 18.62 -0.24
N LYS A 172 -19.64 19.07 -0.01
CA LYS A 172 -20.40 18.78 1.22
C LYS A 172 -20.72 17.30 1.40
N HIS A 173 -21.20 16.60 0.37
CA HIS A 173 -21.53 15.17 0.49
C HIS A 173 -20.30 14.30 0.79
N LEU A 174 -19.15 14.64 0.19
CA LEU A 174 -17.90 13.92 0.43
C LEU A 174 -17.34 14.21 1.83
N GLN A 175 -17.45 15.45 2.28
CA GLN A 175 -17.12 15.86 3.65
C GLN A 175 -17.92 15.07 4.68
N GLU A 176 -19.22 14.94 4.46
CA GLU A 176 -20.12 14.22 5.36
C GLU A 176 -19.81 12.71 5.39
N SER A 177 -19.48 12.14 4.24
CA SER A 177 -19.05 10.72 4.13
C SER A 177 -17.75 10.47 4.88
N ILE A 178 -16.75 11.35 4.74
CA ILE A 178 -15.46 11.24 5.45
C ILE A 178 -15.63 11.46 6.95
N LYS A 179 -16.45 12.42 7.35
CA LYS A 179 -16.73 12.69 8.76
C LYS A 179 -17.42 11.51 9.43
N LEU A 180 -18.42 10.91 8.77
CA LEU A 180 -19.14 9.75 9.27
C LEU A 180 -18.22 8.52 9.39
N VAL A 181 -17.26 8.38 8.47
CA VAL A 181 -16.19 7.38 8.58
C VAL A 181 -15.32 7.62 9.82
N LEU A 182 -14.85 8.84 10.04
CA LEU A 182 -14.02 9.17 11.20
C LEU A 182 -14.76 9.05 12.55
N GLU A 183 -16.09 9.21 12.55
CA GLU A 183 -16.93 9.11 13.75
C GLU A 183 -17.43 7.69 14.03
N SER A 184 -17.46 6.80 13.03
CA SER A 184 -17.99 5.43 13.16
C SER A 184 -16.95 4.37 13.57
N THR A 185 -15.67 4.75 13.73
CA THR A 185 -14.61 3.79 14.05
C THR A 185 -14.57 3.31 15.51
N GLU A 186 -15.43 3.84 16.40
CA GLU A 186 -15.39 3.47 17.83
C GLU A 186 -16.36 2.35 18.26
N GLN A 187 -17.32 1.91 17.42
CA GLN A 187 -18.47 1.13 17.93
C GLN A 187 -18.53 -0.39 17.62
N ASP A 188 -17.78 -0.97 16.68
CA ASP A 188 -18.01 -2.35 16.20
C ASP A 188 -16.80 -3.30 16.35
N VAL A 189 -16.29 -3.49 17.57
CA VAL A 189 -15.07 -4.29 17.85
C VAL A 189 -15.31 -5.81 17.93
N LYS A 190 -16.56 -6.29 17.93
CA LYS A 190 -16.86 -7.71 18.25
C LYS A 190 -16.86 -8.69 17.07
N ASP A 191 -17.01 -8.24 15.83
CA ASP A 191 -17.07 -9.12 14.65
C ASP A 191 -15.73 -9.20 13.85
N GLU A 192 -14.69 -8.46 14.27
CA GLU A 192 -13.46 -8.25 13.49
C GLU A 192 -12.46 -9.42 13.48
N LEU A 193 -12.51 -10.34 14.45
CA LEU A 193 -11.60 -11.50 14.49
C LEU A 193 -11.90 -12.53 13.39
N GLU A 194 -13.15 -12.58 12.91
CA GLU A 194 -13.52 -13.43 11.78
C GLU A 194 -13.10 -12.81 10.43
N GLU A 195 -12.97 -11.48 10.33
CA GLU A 195 -12.55 -10.80 9.11
C GLU A 195 -11.08 -11.04 8.72
N GLU A 196 -10.17 -11.29 9.68
CA GLU A 196 -8.77 -11.66 9.34
C GLU A 196 -8.70 -12.95 8.50
N SER A 197 -9.71 -13.83 8.62
CA SER A 197 -9.83 -15.05 7.81
C SER A 197 -10.40 -14.78 6.39
N GLN A 198 -11.07 -13.64 6.19
CA GLN A 198 -11.74 -13.31 4.92
C GLN A 198 -10.77 -12.74 3.88
N LEU A 199 -9.67 -12.12 4.31
CA LEU A 199 -8.62 -11.73 3.39
C LEU A 199 -7.78 -12.97 3.08
N LYS A 200 -7.87 -13.45 1.83
CA LYS A 200 -7.07 -14.58 1.30
C LYS A 200 -5.58 -14.22 1.16
N ILE A 201 -4.98 -13.63 2.20
CA ILE A 201 -3.57 -13.26 2.22
C ILE A 201 -2.73 -14.54 2.40
N PRO A 202 -1.86 -14.86 1.43
CA PRO A 202 -0.93 -15.97 1.54
C PRO A 202 -0.08 -15.91 2.81
N LEU A 203 0.31 -17.07 3.34
CA LEU A 203 1.14 -17.17 4.54
C LEU A 203 2.61 -16.75 4.33
N SER A 204 3.01 -16.43 3.09
CA SER A 204 4.39 -16.09 2.72
C SER A 204 4.40 -14.85 1.82
N ILE A 205 5.36 -13.95 2.07
CA ILE A 205 5.52 -12.72 1.30
C ILE A 205 5.85 -13.02 -0.17
N SER A 206 6.58 -14.10 -0.46
CA SER A 206 6.94 -14.50 -1.83
C SER A 206 5.74 -14.98 -2.65
N LYS A 207 4.62 -15.31 -1.99
CA LYS A 207 3.36 -15.70 -2.63
C LYS A 207 2.41 -14.52 -2.81
N LEU A 208 2.73 -13.32 -2.33
CA LEU A 208 1.90 -12.14 -2.54
C LEU A 208 1.92 -11.75 -4.02
N ASN A 209 0.73 -11.74 -4.63
CA ASN A 209 0.49 -11.03 -5.88
C ASN A 209 0.17 -9.53 -5.62
N HIS A 210 0.06 -8.78 -6.72
CA HIS A 210 -0.28 -7.35 -6.74
C HIS A 210 -1.70 -7.00 -6.26
N GLU A 211 -2.63 -7.94 -6.28
CA GLU A 211 -4.02 -7.75 -5.85
C GLU A 211 -4.13 -7.70 -4.33
N HIS A 212 -3.12 -8.21 -3.62
CA HIS A 212 -3.03 -8.11 -2.16
C HIS A 212 -2.52 -6.74 -1.68
N PHE A 213 -2.18 -5.83 -2.59
CA PHE A 213 -1.63 -4.53 -2.24
C PHE A 213 -2.63 -3.39 -2.48
N PRO A 214 -2.67 -2.38 -1.58
CA PRO A 214 -1.84 -2.27 -0.39
C PRO A 214 -2.23 -3.28 0.70
N CYS A 215 -1.23 -3.77 1.42
CA CYS A 215 -1.38 -4.84 2.39
C CYS A 215 -1.39 -4.26 3.80
N PHE A 216 -2.36 -4.65 4.63
CA PHE A 216 -2.51 -4.19 6.01
C PHE A 216 -2.29 -5.39 6.93
N LEU A 217 -1.20 -5.37 7.70
CA LEU A 217 -0.75 -6.52 8.49
C LEU A 217 -0.44 -6.12 9.93
N THR A 218 -0.63 -7.05 10.86
CA THR A 218 0.03 -6.92 12.15
C THR A 218 1.53 -7.17 12.02
N VAL A 219 2.34 -6.61 12.92
CA VAL A 219 3.78 -6.91 12.99
C VAL A 219 4.02 -8.41 13.12
N LYS A 220 3.23 -9.11 13.94
CA LYS A 220 3.27 -10.57 14.10
C LYS A 220 3.07 -11.29 12.77
N LYS A 221 2.01 -10.94 12.02
CA LYS A 221 1.71 -11.55 10.73
C LYS A 221 2.81 -11.28 9.70
N LEU A 222 3.32 -10.05 9.63
CA LEU A 222 4.41 -9.68 8.73
C LEU A 222 5.68 -10.50 9.03
N VAL A 223 6.08 -10.63 10.30
CA VAL A 223 7.24 -11.44 10.71
C VAL A 223 7.05 -12.90 10.30
N TYR A 224 5.87 -13.48 10.52
CA TYR A 224 5.59 -14.84 10.08
C TYR A 224 5.60 -15.00 8.56
N MET A 225 5.17 -13.99 7.80
CA MET A 225 5.22 -14.03 6.33
C MET A 225 6.67 -13.91 5.81
N LEU A 226 7.50 -13.09 6.45
CA LEU A 226 8.92 -12.98 6.13
C LEU A 226 9.66 -14.29 6.45
N ASP A 227 9.40 -14.87 7.62
CA ASP A 227 9.94 -16.17 8.01
C ASP A 227 9.58 -17.27 7.01
N ALA A 228 8.32 -17.33 6.59
CA ALA A 228 7.81 -18.30 5.61
C ALA A 228 8.48 -18.19 4.24
N SER A 229 9.11 -17.05 3.95
CA SER A 229 9.73 -16.76 2.66
C SER A 229 11.23 -17.09 2.64
N SER A 230 11.80 -17.42 3.80
CA SER A 230 13.18 -17.86 3.92
C SER A 230 13.32 -19.31 3.44
N TYR A 231 14.48 -19.65 2.85
CA TYR A 231 14.77 -21.03 2.45
C TYR A 231 14.77 -22.00 3.65
N PHE A 232 15.17 -21.50 4.84
CA PHE A 232 15.12 -22.22 6.11
C PHE A 232 14.29 -21.44 7.15
N PRO A 233 12.94 -21.57 7.13
CA PRO A 233 12.09 -20.90 8.11
C PRO A 233 12.48 -21.28 9.54
N PHE A 234 12.50 -20.29 10.43
CA PHE A 234 12.74 -20.46 11.86
C PHE A 234 11.61 -21.26 12.51
N PHE A 235 10.36 -20.94 12.18
CA PHE A 235 9.21 -21.70 12.67
C PHE A 235 9.03 -22.97 11.84
N SER A 236 8.76 -24.09 12.52
CA SER A 236 8.40 -25.33 11.84
C SER A 236 7.03 -25.16 11.20
N ARG A 237 6.92 -25.55 9.93
CA ARG A 237 5.71 -25.35 9.13
C ARG A 237 5.20 -26.66 8.54
N SER A 238 3.89 -26.76 8.43
CA SER A 238 3.20 -27.83 7.73
C SER A 238 3.31 -27.68 6.20
N LYS A 239 2.79 -28.65 5.45
CA LYS A 239 2.83 -28.64 3.97
C LYS A 239 2.04 -27.47 3.35
N ASP A 240 1.01 -27.00 4.03
CA ASP A 240 0.21 -25.81 3.68
C ASP A 240 0.91 -24.49 4.07
N GLY A 241 2.00 -24.55 4.83
CA GLY A 241 2.80 -23.40 5.24
C GLY A 241 2.37 -22.76 6.57
N SER A 242 1.35 -23.32 7.25
CA SER A 242 0.96 -22.90 8.59
C SER A 242 2.00 -23.32 9.64
N ILE A 243 2.13 -22.53 10.71
CA ILE A 243 3.10 -22.81 11.77
C ILE A 243 2.51 -23.86 12.72
N TYR A 244 3.28 -24.90 13.01
CA TYR A 244 2.87 -25.90 14.00
C TYR A 244 2.65 -25.26 15.38
N GLY A 245 1.48 -25.51 15.97
CA GLY A 245 1.08 -24.95 17.27
C GLY A 245 0.44 -23.56 17.22
N MET A 246 0.16 -23.01 16.02
CA MET A 246 -0.46 -21.68 15.90
C MET A 246 -2.00 -21.70 16.05
N GLY A 247 -2.64 -22.86 15.88
CA GLY A 247 -4.10 -23.03 16.04
C GLY A 247 -4.58 -23.14 17.48
N SER A 248 -3.69 -23.40 18.44
CA SER A 248 -3.94 -23.14 19.86
C SER A 248 -3.83 -21.62 20.05
N SER A 249 -4.78 -21.01 20.74
CA SER A 249 -4.90 -19.56 21.02
C SER A 249 -3.74 -19.00 21.86
N ALA A 250 -2.52 -19.14 21.35
CA ALA A 250 -1.29 -18.59 21.88
C ALA A 250 -1.23 -17.10 21.49
N GLU A 251 -1.99 -16.31 22.25
CA GLU A 251 -1.69 -14.91 22.44
C GLU A 251 -0.34 -14.79 23.15
N TRP A 252 0.47 -13.81 22.77
CA TRP A 252 1.78 -13.56 23.39
C TRP A 252 1.70 -13.28 24.90
N HIS A 253 0.50 -13.01 25.43
CA HIS A 253 0.24 -12.78 26.85
C HIS A 253 -0.23 -14.02 27.62
N ASN A 254 -0.40 -15.16 26.95
CA ASN A 254 -0.80 -16.43 27.58
C ASN A 254 0.34 -17.46 27.53
N GLU A 255 1.42 -17.20 28.27
CA GLU A 255 2.52 -18.17 28.47
C GLU A 255 2.05 -19.49 29.11
N ASN A 256 0.87 -19.50 29.75
CA ASN A 256 0.43 -20.62 30.60
C ASN A 256 -0.50 -21.65 29.94
N LYS A 257 -0.87 -21.52 28.65
CA LYS A 257 -1.73 -22.51 27.97
C LYS A 257 -1.14 -23.01 26.64
N GLN A 258 -0.33 -24.07 26.75
CA GLN A 258 -0.19 -25.19 25.80
C GLN A 258 -0.18 -24.84 24.30
N GLY A 259 0.68 -23.92 23.89
CA GLY A 259 1.03 -23.70 22.49
C GLY A 259 2.53 -23.50 22.36
N ALA A 260 3.33 -24.57 22.52
CA ALA A 260 4.76 -24.46 22.30
C ALA A 260 5.04 -24.32 20.79
N PHE A 261 5.57 -23.18 20.36
CA PHE A 261 6.04 -23.02 18.99
C PHE A 261 7.17 -24.01 18.71
N MET A 262 7.00 -24.81 17.66
CA MET A 262 8.04 -25.74 17.22
C MET A 262 9.09 -24.99 16.41
N ILE A 263 10.26 -24.73 16.99
CA ILE A 263 11.41 -24.20 16.25
C ILE A 263 11.95 -25.31 15.34
N ASN A 264 12.19 -24.97 14.07
CA ASN A 264 12.69 -25.89 13.06
C ASN A 264 14.00 -26.55 13.53
N GLN A 265 14.07 -27.88 13.43
CA GLN A 265 15.21 -28.68 13.90
C GLN A 265 16.51 -28.30 13.21
N TYR A 266 16.46 -27.80 11.97
CA TYR A 266 17.65 -27.27 11.29
C TYR A 266 18.40 -26.24 12.16
N HIS A 267 17.67 -25.34 12.82
CA HIS A 267 18.25 -24.35 13.73
C HIS A 267 18.68 -24.95 15.06
N LYS A 268 18.15 -26.10 15.47
CA LYS A 268 18.64 -26.83 16.65
C LYS A 268 19.97 -27.53 16.36
N ASP A 269 20.11 -28.11 15.17
CA ASP A 269 21.30 -28.88 14.77
C ASP A 269 22.46 -27.97 14.29
N ALA A 270 22.15 -26.82 13.67
CA ALA A 270 23.15 -25.83 13.29
C ALA A 270 23.88 -25.25 14.51
N TYR A 271 23.20 -25.16 15.66
CA TYR A 271 23.75 -24.64 16.91
C TYR A 271 24.26 -25.70 17.88
N ASP A 272 24.30 -26.99 17.50
CA ASP A 272 24.98 -28.01 18.31
C ASP A 272 26.52 -27.92 18.14
N PHE A 273 27.03 -26.69 18.18
CA PHE A 273 28.43 -26.39 18.44
C PHE A 273 28.90 -27.12 19.69
N GLY A 274 28.04 -27.32 20.70
CA GLY A 274 28.36 -28.14 21.87
C GLY A 274 28.80 -29.55 21.50
N LYS A 275 28.02 -30.30 20.71
CA LYS A 275 28.45 -31.63 20.23
C LYS A 275 29.63 -31.56 19.27
N LYS A 276 29.72 -30.56 18.39
CA LYS A 276 30.86 -30.40 17.48
C LYS A 276 32.16 -30.07 18.23
N LEU A 277 32.14 -29.15 19.20
CA LEU A 277 33.24 -28.83 20.12
C LEU A 277 33.56 -30.02 21.02
N LYS A 278 32.57 -30.75 21.54
CA LYS A 278 32.83 -31.95 22.35
C LYS A 278 33.48 -33.06 21.50
N LYS A 279 33.11 -33.17 20.22
CA LYS A 279 33.74 -34.09 19.26
C LYS A 279 35.16 -33.62 18.90
N LEU A 280 35.37 -32.31 18.74
CA LEU A 280 36.68 -31.71 18.47
C LEU A 280 37.61 -31.83 19.69
N GLY A 281 37.14 -31.50 20.88
CA GLY A 281 37.88 -31.63 22.14
C GLY A 281 38.28 -33.08 22.42
N ARG A 282 37.40 -34.07 22.17
CA ARG A 282 37.80 -35.49 22.24
C ARG A 282 38.88 -35.84 21.23
N LYS A 283 38.83 -35.29 20.00
CA LYS A 283 39.90 -35.51 19.01
C LYS A 283 41.22 -34.89 19.44
N ILE A 284 41.20 -33.73 20.11
CA ILE A 284 42.41 -33.08 20.63
C ILE A 284 43.01 -33.89 21.78
N VAL A 285 42.20 -34.30 22.77
CA VAL A 285 42.68 -35.12 23.89
C VAL A 285 43.24 -36.46 23.40
N LEU A 286 42.55 -37.13 22.48
CA LEU A 286 43.07 -38.36 21.87
C LEU A 286 44.35 -38.10 21.06
N ALA A 287 44.54 -36.93 20.46
CA ALA A 287 45.78 -36.59 19.77
C ALA A 287 46.95 -36.35 20.74
N ASP A 288 46.70 -35.96 21.99
CA ASP A 288 47.75 -35.82 23.01
C ASP A 288 48.11 -37.15 23.68
N GLU A 289 47.20 -38.13 23.67
CA GLU A 289 47.45 -39.49 24.20
C GLU A 289 48.13 -40.44 23.20
N ILE A 290 48.24 -40.05 21.92
CA ILE A 290 48.98 -40.81 20.92
C ILE A 290 50.47 -40.53 21.10
N ASP A 291 51.22 -41.59 21.41
CA ASP A 291 52.68 -41.60 21.49
C ASP A 291 53.30 -41.03 20.20
N ASP A 292 54.40 -40.29 20.33
CA ASP A 292 55.00 -39.54 19.22
C ASP A 292 55.37 -40.46 18.05
N ASP A 293 55.69 -41.72 18.33
CA ASP A 293 55.97 -42.76 17.33
C ASP A 293 54.75 -43.12 16.47
N GLU A 294 53.56 -43.13 17.06
CA GLU A 294 52.32 -43.43 16.33
C GLU A 294 51.83 -42.19 15.54
N LYS A 295 52.11 -40.97 16.03
CA LYS A 295 51.95 -39.74 15.23
C LYS A 295 52.82 -39.75 13.99
N ILE A 296 54.11 -40.10 14.13
CA ILE A 296 55.06 -40.17 13.00
C ILE A 296 54.61 -41.21 11.98
N ARG A 297 54.07 -42.36 12.43
CA ARG A 297 53.53 -43.38 11.53
C ARG A 297 52.32 -42.88 10.73
N ILE A 298 51.37 -42.22 11.38
CA ILE A 298 50.16 -41.68 10.73
C ILE A 298 50.52 -40.59 9.70
N LEU A 299 51.49 -39.71 10.01
CA LEU A 299 51.96 -38.69 9.08
C LEU A 299 52.59 -39.30 7.82
N ARG A 300 53.40 -40.36 7.99
CA ARG A 300 53.97 -41.11 6.86
C ARG A 300 52.91 -41.79 5.99
N GLU A 301 51.84 -42.33 6.59
CA GLU A 301 50.73 -42.94 5.84
C GLU A 301 49.89 -41.90 5.08
N GLN A 302 49.86 -40.64 5.53
CA GLN A 302 49.20 -39.52 4.85
C GLN A 302 50.09 -38.80 3.81
N GLY A 303 51.35 -39.21 3.65
CA GLY A 303 52.28 -38.63 2.68
C GLY A 303 52.77 -37.22 3.05
N ILE A 304 52.76 -36.87 4.34
CA ILE A 304 53.31 -35.63 4.90
C ILE A 304 54.71 -35.89 5.47
#